data_AF-A0A933G4M5-F1
#
_entry.id   AF-A0A933G4M5-F1
#
_cell.length_a   1.000
_cell.length_b   1.000
_cell.length_c   1.000
_cell.angle_alpha   90.00
_cell.angle_beta   90.00
_cell.angle_gamma   90.00
#
_symmetry.space_group_name_H-M   'P 1'
#
loop_
_entity.id
_entity.type
_entity.pdbx_description
1 polymer ?
#
loop_
_entity_poly.entity_id
_entity_poly.type
_entity_poly.pdbx_seq_one_letter_code
_entity_poly.pdbx_strand_id
1 'polypeptide(L)'
;MRQWIKISVIVAIVATGAYTTSNIDPVHPHAWSENAGWLSWRDANGGVQGVRVLPTVLSGYIWAETVGFINVGDGTPAGGTAYSRSSRPV
;
A
#
# COMPACT_ATOMS: atom_id res chain seq x y z
N MET A 1 12.50 -54.84 -1.90
CA MET A 1 13.04 -53.61 -1.27
C MET A 1 13.46 -52.65 -2.38
N ARG A 2 12.64 -51.65 -2.74
CA ARG A 2 13.03 -50.55 -3.64
C ARG A 2 12.36 -49.27 -3.14
N GLN A 3 13.13 -48.42 -2.48
CA GLN A 3 12.70 -47.12 -1.99
C GLN A 3 12.74 -46.15 -3.17
N TRP A 4 11.60 -45.54 -3.50
CA TRP A 4 11.50 -44.56 -4.58
C TRP A 4 11.60 -43.15 -4.01
N ILE A 5 12.48 -42.37 -4.62
CA ILE A 5 12.87 -41.00 -4.28
C ILE A 5 11.65 -40.08 -4.38
N LYS A 6 11.35 -39.37 -3.29
CA LYS A 6 10.31 -38.33 -3.24
C LYS A 6 10.84 -37.07 -3.93
N ILE A 7 10.28 -36.73 -5.09
CA ILE A 7 10.51 -35.43 -5.72
C ILE A 7 9.50 -34.45 -5.11
N SER A 8 9.97 -33.59 -4.22
CA SER A 8 9.18 -32.47 -3.72
C SER A 8 9.38 -31.26 -4.61
N VAL A 9 8.31 -30.80 -5.25
CA VAL A 9 8.28 -29.52 -5.98
C VAL A 9 8.11 -28.40 -4.95
N ILE A 10 9.07 -27.48 -4.89
CA ILE A 10 8.94 -26.23 -4.13
C ILE A 10 8.39 -25.19 -5.11
N VAL A 11 7.13 -24.81 -4.93
CA VAL A 11 6.54 -23.65 -5.63
C VAL A 11 6.92 -22.40 -4.85
N ALA A 12 7.82 -21.59 -5.41
CA ALA A 12 8.02 -20.23 -4.93
C ALA A 12 6.85 -19.37 -5.42
N ILE A 13 5.92 -19.04 -4.54
CA ILE A 13 4.89 -18.03 -4.81
C ILE A 13 5.59 -16.67 -4.77
N VAL A 14 5.92 -16.13 -5.95
CA VAL A 14 6.29 -14.72 -6.06
C VAL A 14 4.98 -13.94 -6.07
N ALA A 15 4.59 -13.39 -4.93
CA ALA A 15 3.54 -12.39 -4.89
C ALA A 15 4.08 -11.12 -5.55
N THR A 16 3.84 -10.97 -6.86
CA THR A 16 4.02 -9.69 -7.52
C THR A 16 2.94 -8.74 -6.99
N GLY A 17 3.28 -7.96 -5.96
CA GLY A 17 2.57 -6.73 -5.68
C GLY A 17 2.81 -5.80 -6.86
N ALA A 18 1.99 -5.90 -7.90
CA ALA A 18 1.99 -4.91 -8.96
C ALA A 18 1.61 -3.58 -8.32
N TYR A 19 2.60 -2.71 -8.13
CA TYR A 19 2.35 -1.30 -7.86
C TYR A 19 1.69 -0.74 -9.11
N THR A 20 0.37 -0.89 -9.20
CA THR A 20 -0.40 -0.17 -10.20
C THR A 20 -0.26 1.31 -9.88
N THR A 21 -0.08 2.09 -10.93
CA THR A 21 -0.11 3.55 -10.88
C THR A 21 -1.29 4.05 -10.06
N SER A 22 -1.04 5.07 -9.23
CA SER A 22 -2.06 5.79 -8.46
C SER A 22 -3.29 6.14 -9.32
N ASN A 23 -4.48 6.01 -8.73
CA ASN A 23 -5.76 6.42 -9.34
C ASN A 23 -6.25 7.80 -8.87
N ILE A 24 -5.38 8.58 -8.21
CA ILE A 24 -5.63 9.98 -7.89
C ILE A 24 -5.56 10.81 -9.18
N ASP A 25 -6.41 11.82 -9.33
CA ASP A 25 -6.42 12.71 -10.49
C ASP A 25 -5.01 13.29 -10.74
N PRO A 26 -4.39 13.08 -11.91
CA PRO A 26 -3.08 13.65 -12.23
C PRO A 26 -3.09 15.18 -12.36
N VAL A 27 -4.24 15.81 -12.60
CA VAL A 27 -4.37 17.29 -12.71
C VAL A 27 -4.52 17.92 -11.33
N HIS A 28 -5.15 17.21 -10.39
CA HIS A 28 -5.41 17.69 -9.03
C HIS A 28 -4.89 16.70 -7.97
N PRO A 29 -3.56 16.42 -7.91
CA PRO A 29 -3.00 15.39 -7.03
C PRO A 29 -2.73 15.87 -5.59
N HIS A 30 -3.09 17.12 -5.28
CA HIS A 30 -2.75 17.77 -4.03
C HIS A 30 -3.97 18.05 -3.15
N ALA A 31 -3.78 17.95 -1.84
CA ALA A 31 -4.74 18.40 -0.83
C ALA A 31 -4.06 19.38 0.14
N TRP A 32 -4.86 20.22 0.80
CA TRP A 32 -4.38 21.15 1.83
C TRP A 32 -4.71 20.64 3.24
N SER A 33 -3.80 20.84 4.18
CA SER A 33 -4.02 20.73 5.62
C SER A 33 -3.49 21.97 6.31
N GLU A 34 -4.28 22.56 7.21
CA GLU A 34 -3.86 23.72 8.00
C GLU A 34 -2.61 23.45 8.83
N ASN A 35 -2.42 22.21 9.29
CA ASN A 35 -1.32 21.81 10.15
C ASN A 35 -0.17 21.13 9.38
N ALA A 36 -0.46 20.46 8.26
CA ALA A 36 0.52 19.68 7.51
C ALA A 36 0.92 20.30 6.16
N GLY A 37 0.35 21.45 5.78
CA GLY A 37 0.63 22.14 4.53
C GLY A 37 0.04 21.44 3.31
N TRP A 38 0.71 21.57 2.16
CA TRP A 38 0.34 20.85 0.95
C TRP A 38 0.76 19.38 1.03
N LEU A 39 -0.16 18.50 0.63
CA LEU A 39 0.04 17.06 0.57
C LEU A 39 0.06 16.60 -0.89
N SER A 40 1.06 15.85 -1.34
CA SER A 40 1.04 15.12 -2.61
C SER A 40 0.57 13.68 -2.39
N TRP A 41 -0.52 13.32 -3.05
CA TRP A 41 -1.15 12.00 -2.95
C TRP A 41 -0.72 11.04 -4.06
N ARG A 42 -0.08 11.54 -5.12
CA ARG A 42 0.18 10.76 -6.33
C ARG A 42 1.65 10.41 -6.51
N ASP A 43 2.57 11.26 -6.11
CA ASP A 43 3.94 11.26 -6.66
C ASP A 43 4.97 10.46 -5.87
N ALA A 44 4.55 9.75 -4.81
CA ALA A 44 5.45 8.96 -3.99
C ALA A 44 6.22 7.93 -4.85
N ASN A 45 7.55 7.95 -4.72
CA ASN A 45 8.48 7.15 -5.52
C ASN A 45 8.22 7.23 -7.04
N GLY A 46 8.15 8.46 -7.57
CA GLY A 46 7.91 8.68 -9.01
C GLY A 46 6.53 8.20 -9.48
N GLY A 47 5.55 8.16 -8.58
CA GLY A 47 4.18 7.73 -8.87
C GLY A 47 3.90 6.24 -8.70
N VAL A 48 4.93 5.44 -8.42
CA VAL A 48 4.79 3.98 -8.22
C VAL A 48 4.14 3.66 -6.88
N GLN A 49 4.42 4.46 -5.85
CA GLN A 49 3.91 4.23 -4.50
C GLN A 49 2.88 5.27 -4.05
N GLY A 50 2.37 6.06 -4.99
CA GLY A 50 1.28 7.00 -4.74
C GLY A 50 0.03 6.31 -4.22
N VAL A 51 -0.84 7.09 -3.59
CA VAL A 51 -2.09 6.58 -3.02
C VAL A 51 -2.95 5.94 -4.11
N ARG A 52 -3.55 4.81 -3.76
CA ARG A 52 -4.62 4.20 -4.52
C ARG A 52 -5.84 4.05 -3.64
N VAL A 53 -6.97 4.51 -4.17
CA VAL A 53 -8.30 4.30 -3.60
C VAL A 53 -8.81 2.95 -4.09
N LEU A 54 -8.92 1.98 -3.18
CA LEU A 54 -9.54 0.68 -3.41
C LEU A 54 -11.01 0.74 -2.96
N PRO A 55 -11.84 -0.29 -3.24
CA PRO A 55 -13.27 -0.25 -2.89
C PRO A 55 -13.56 0.01 -1.40
N THR A 56 -12.65 -0.42 -0.51
CA THR A 56 -12.84 -0.39 0.95
C THR A 56 -11.69 0.25 1.72
N VAL A 57 -10.50 0.35 1.13
CA VAL A 57 -9.29 0.83 1.80
C VAL A 57 -8.45 1.71 0.88
N LEU A 58 -7.44 2.36 1.46
CA LEU A 58 -6.39 3.03 0.71
C LEU A 58 -5.11 2.20 0.75
N SER A 59 -4.21 2.41 -0.21
CA SER A 59 -2.86 1.86 -0.19
C SER A 59 -1.85 2.88 -0.70
N GLY A 60 -0.59 2.80 -0.27
CA GLY A 60 0.50 3.67 -0.74
C GLY A 60 0.90 4.74 0.27
N TYR A 61 1.50 5.82 -0.24
CA TYR A 61 2.06 6.89 0.57
C TYR A 61 1.61 8.27 0.10
N ILE A 62 1.38 9.15 1.08
CA ILE A 62 1.19 10.59 0.90
C ILE A 62 2.47 11.27 1.35
N TRP A 63 2.96 12.23 0.58
CA TRP A 63 4.02 13.14 1.04
C TRP A 63 3.38 14.42 1.57
N ALA A 64 3.71 14.81 2.79
CA ALA A 64 3.36 16.12 3.34
C ALA A 64 4.65 16.87 3.68
N GLU A 65 4.77 18.13 3.25
CA GLU A 65 6.00 18.91 3.38
C GLU A 65 6.45 19.06 4.84
N THR A 66 5.50 19.18 5.77
CA THR A 66 5.80 19.45 7.18
C THR A 66 6.00 18.17 8.01
N VAL A 67 5.31 17.07 7.68
CA VAL A 67 5.28 15.84 8.51
C VAL A 67 5.94 14.63 7.83
N GLY A 68 6.35 14.77 6.58
CA GLY A 68 6.98 13.71 5.80
C GLY A 68 5.98 12.69 5.25
N PHE A 69 6.41 11.44 5.12
CA PHE A 69 5.60 10.37 4.54
C PHE A 69 4.54 9.85 5.49
N ILE A 70 3.30 9.75 4.98
CA ILE A 70 2.16 9.13 5.66
C ILE A 70 1.83 7.84 4.90
N ASN A 71 1.86 6.71 5.61
CA ASN A 71 1.49 5.40 5.07
C ASN A 71 -0.02 5.17 5.28
N VAL A 72 -0.75 4.90 4.19
CA VAL A 72 -2.20 4.61 4.24
C VAL A 72 -2.52 3.11 4.12
N GLY A 73 -1.49 2.27 4.06
CA GLY A 73 -1.55 0.82 4.04
C GLY A 73 -1.01 0.20 2.75
N ASP A 74 -1.05 -1.13 2.66
CA ASP A 74 -0.50 -1.92 1.55
C ASP A 74 -1.58 -2.43 0.56
N GLY A 75 -2.85 -2.17 0.86
CA GLY A 75 -4.00 -2.63 0.06
C GLY A 75 -4.43 -4.06 0.39
N THR A 76 -3.82 -4.70 1.39
CA THR A 76 -4.10 -6.08 1.79
C THR A 76 -4.53 -6.19 3.27
N PRO A 77 -5.63 -5.53 3.68
CA PRO A 77 -6.18 -5.72 5.03
C PRO A 77 -6.59 -7.18 5.26
N ALA A 78 -6.30 -7.73 6.45
CA ALA A 78 -6.59 -9.13 6.77
C ALA A 78 -8.07 -9.54 6.60
N GLY A 79 -8.99 -8.60 6.82
CA GLY A 79 -10.44 -8.80 6.61
C GLY A 79 -10.98 -8.25 5.28
N GLY A 80 -10.13 -7.77 4.38
CA GLY A 80 -10.52 -7.22 3.07
C GLY A 80 -11.19 -5.83 3.11
N THR A 81 -11.71 -5.40 4.27
CA THR A 81 -12.55 -4.20 4.37
C THR A 81 -11.94 -3.07 5.19
N ALA A 82 -11.03 -3.36 6.12
CA ALA A 82 -10.38 -2.35 6.95
C ALA A 82 -9.06 -2.85 7.54
N TYR A 83 -8.11 -1.95 7.79
CA TYR A 83 -6.90 -2.24 8.55
C TYR A 83 -7.23 -2.42 10.03
N SER A 84 -6.76 -3.52 10.62
CA SER A 84 -6.92 -3.80 12.05
C SER A 84 -5.74 -3.28 12.85
N ARG A 85 -6.02 -2.72 14.04
CA ARG A 85 -4.99 -2.43 15.05
C ARG A 85 -5.13 -3.43 16.20
N SER A 86 -4.07 -4.19 16.46
CA SER A 86 -4.04 -5.23 17.51
C SER A 86 -3.61 -4.69 18.89
N SER A 87 -3.14 -3.45 18.99
CA SER A 87 -2.78 -2.82 20.26
C SER A 87 -4.00 -2.23 20.96
N ARG A 88 -4.17 -2.51 22.27
CA ARG A 88 -5.22 -1.90 23.10
C ARG A 88 -5.04 -0.37 23.19
N PRO A 89 -6.13 0.42 23.20
CA PRO A 89 -6.04 1.83 23.56
C PRO A 89 -5.61 1.92 25.03
N VAL A 90 -4.55 2.68 25.28
CA VAL A 90 -4.17 3.15 26.62
C VAL A 90 -5.08 4.30 27.05
#